data_AF-A0A183BKA1-F1
#
_entry.id   AF-A0A183BKA1-F1
#
_cell.length_a   1.000
_cell.length_b   1.000
_cell.length_c   1.000
_cell.angle_alpha   90.00
_cell.angle_beta   90.00
_cell.angle_gamma   90.00
#
_symmetry.space_group_name_H-M   'P 1'
#
loop_
_entity.id
_entity.type
_entity.pdbx_description
1 polymer ?
#
loop_
_entity_poly.entity_id
_entity_poly.type
_entity_poly.pdbx_seq_one_letter_code
_entity_poly.pdbx_strand_id
1 'polypeptide(L)'
;MRKLCLLLVAEMQKLGATVIHCSFTRVVFSTNRDSLPLARAFVDSLLASLAKRPMFGSLQLQLKHFSDMLLWIDHANYALVFASDDERDGRVEQHFALAERIPRARGCHTFFSTAIAGFMGMLSQKQRQHNHQRRGNATNDEVDENLPSQSAEGTTPFDLDAYSVAQLREELVPGLFKLATRLVAARPQLRRLTEHCGDGGEDVPLEFVNCICLVLGVIPALDEHVEQIRNQLLLILQQDGSSKEMYGPLADWKPCSGVLLDNVFCPKCAESNDLDVVAQPTSAEDGADESVQHQQQQQRENGANATPSSSFACPHCGAVYPLSLVEELLLERAARMHAAFTLQDWRCTACKKMGSKFLARYCDCNNRFEGVLGAERLRQNFALLRRVCRRHGMANVEQWLDQIEQCYE
;
A
#
# COMPACT_ATOMS: atom_id res chain seq x y z
N MET A 1 2.29 -22.25 7.95
CA MET A 1 1.70 -21.03 8.55
C MET A 1 0.39 -20.57 7.91
N ARG A 2 0.18 -20.63 6.57
CA ARG A 2 -1.09 -20.19 5.93
C ARG A 2 -2.37 -20.76 6.54
N LYS A 3 -2.38 -22.06 6.88
CA LYS A 3 -3.52 -22.71 7.54
C LYS A 3 -3.84 -22.08 8.91
N LEU A 4 -2.83 -21.67 9.66
CA LEU A 4 -2.99 -21.02 10.96
C LEU A 4 -3.62 -19.62 10.79
N CYS A 5 -3.14 -18.82 9.82
CA CYS A 5 -3.74 -17.52 9.51
C CYS A 5 -5.22 -17.66 9.11
N LEU A 6 -5.56 -18.64 8.27
CA LEU A 6 -6.96 -18.88 7.88
C LEU A 6 -7.85 -19.28 9.07
N LEU A 7 -7.31 -20.10 9.98
CA LEU A 7 -8.02 -20.48 11.21
C LEU A 7 -8.18 -19.28 12.15
N LEU A 8 -7.15 -18.43 12.28
CA LEU A 8 -7.21 -17.21 13.06
C LEU A 8 -8.30 -16.27 12.51
N VAL A 9 -8.32 -16.04 11.20
CA VAL A 9 -9.33 -15.21 10.52
C VAL A 9 -10.73 -15.75 10.81
N ALA A 10 -10.95 -17.05 10.63
CA ALA A 10 -12.25 -17.68 10.88
C ALA A 10 -12.72 -17.51 12.34
N GLU A 11 -11.80 -17.60 13.30
CA GLU A 11 -12.14 -17.43 14.71
C GLU A 11 -12.39 -15.98 15.10
N MET A 12 -11.62 -15.03 14.56
CA MET A 12 -11.88 -13.60 14.76
C MET A 12 -13.24 -13.20 14.19
N GLN A 13 -13.59 -13.72 13.01
CA GLN A 13 -14.90 -13.51 12.40
C GLN A 13 -16.05 -14.08 13.24
N LYS A 14 -15.88 -15.28 13.81
CA LYS A 14 -16.87 -15.86 14.74
C LYS A 14 -17.08 -15.01 16.00
N LEU A 15 -16.04 -14.32 16.46
CA LEU A 15 -16.11 -13.40 17.61
C LEU A 15 -16.69 -12.02 17.24
N GLY A 16 -17.04 -11.79 15.96
CA GLY A 16 -17.66 -10.56 15.48
C GLY A 16 -16.70 -9.49 14.97
N ALA A 17 -15.43 -9.84 14.75
CA ALA A 17 -14.45 -8.95 14.12
C ALA A 17 -14.50 -9.08 12.60
N THR A 18 -14.46 -7.97 11.87
CA THR A 18 -14.34 -7.99 10.40
C THR A 18 -12.87 -7.90 10.03
N VAL A 19 -12.25 -9.01 9.62
CA VAL A 19 -10.84 -9.02 9.24
C VAL A 19 -10.65 -8.41 7.85
N ILE A 20 -9.79 -7.40 7.75
CA ILE A 20 -9.46 -6.65 6.52
C ILE A 20 -8.18 -7.22 5.89
N HIS A 21 -7.16 -7.47 6.70
CA HIS A 21 -5.89 -8.04 6.26
C HIS A 21 -5.31 -8.99 7.31
N CYS A 22 -4.70 -10.08 6.85
CA CYS A 22 -3.96 -11.01 7.70
C CYS A 22 -2.75 -11.55 6.95
N SER A 23 -1.56 -11.21 7.42
CA SER A 23 -0.28 -11.81 7.04
C SER A 23 0.31 -12.61 8.21
N PHE A 24 1.56 -13.05 8.09
CA PHE A 24 2.29 -13.68 9.20
C PHE A 24 2.74 -12.68 10.26
N THR A 25 2.87 -11.41 9.88
CA THR A 25 3.45 -10.34 10.71
C THR A 25 2.41 -9.31 11.15
N ARG A 26 1.27 -9.21 10.47
CA ARG A 26 0.26 -8.16 10.70
C ARG A 26 -1.15 -8.70 10.54
N VAL A 27 -2.02 -8.32 11.47
CA VAL A 27 -3.48 -8.51 11.35
C VAL A 27 -4.15 -7.16 11.49
N VAL A 28 -5.02 -6.83 10.54
CA VAL A 28 -5.83 -5.60 10.53
C VAL A 28 -7.29 -6.00 10.47
N PHE A 29 -8.09 -5.52 11.41
CA PHE A 29 -9.50 -5.87 11.52
C PHE A 29 -10.30 -4.70 12.11
N SER A 30 -11.57 -4.62 11.71
CA SER A 30 -12.55 -3.72 12.31
C SER A 30 -13.18 -4.36 13.54
N THR A 31 -13.25 -3.60 14.63
CA THR A 31 -13.99 -3.96 15.84
C THR A 31 -15.49 -3.68 15.71
N ASN A 32 -15.92 -2.89 14.71
CA ASN A 32 -17.29 -2.41 14.55
C ASN A 32 -17.83 -1.75 15.83
N ARG A 33 -17.00 -0.93 16.49
CA ARG A 33 -17.36 -0.19 17.72
C ARG A 33 -17.13 1.30 17.51
N ASP A 34 -18.07 2.10 18.00
CA ASP A 34 -18.05 3.56 17.80
C ASP A 34 -17.25 4.33 18.87
N SER A 35 -16.71 3.65 19.88
CA SER A 35 -15.87 4.25 20.93
C SER A 35 -14.58 3.47 21.12
N LEU A 36 -13.51 4.22 21.41
CA LEU A 36 -12.22 3.68 21.79
C LEU A 36 -12.30 2.78 23.05
N PRO A 37 -12.99 3.16 24.15
CA PRO A 37 -13.20 2.25 25.29
C PRO A 37 -13.86 0.91 24.93
N LEU A 38 -14.93 0.91 24.12
CA LEU A 38 -15.60 -0.32 23.69
C LEU A 38 -14.71 -1.15 22.76
N ALA A 39 -13.93 -0.49 21.89
CA ALA A 39 -12.96 -1.16 21.03
C ALA A 39 -11.84 -1.83 21.85
N ARG A 40 -11.31 -1.16 22.87
CA ARG A 40 -10.33 -1.74 23.81
C ARG A 40 -10.90 -2.97 24.51
N ALA A 41 -12.08 -2.85 25.12
CA ALA A 41 -12.74 -3.98 25.80
C ALA A 41 -13.01 -5.17 24.86
N PHE A 42 -13.38 -4.90 23.60
CA PHE A 42 -13.56 -5.94 22.59
C PHE A 42 -12.24 -6.66 22.26
N VAL A 43 -11.15 -5.90 22.04
CA VAL A 43 -9.83 -6.47 21.75
C VAL A 43 -9.32 -7.30 22.92
N ASP A 44 -9.46 -6.83 24.16
CA ASP A 44 -9.03 -7.57 25.35
C ASP A 44 -9.80 -8.89 25.49
N SER A 45 -11.12 -8.87 25.25
CA SER A 45 -11.95 -10.08 25.23
C SER A 45 -11.56 -11.04 24.10
N LEU A 46 -11.24 -10.51 22.93
CA LEU A 46 -10.78 -11.28 21.78
C LEU A 46 -9.45 -11.96 22.07
N LEU A 47 -8.46 -11.23 22.60
CA LEU A 47 -7.15 -11.77 22.98
C LEU A 47 -7.28 -12.84 24.07
N ALA A 48 -8.11 -12.60 25.09
CA ALA A 48 -8.38 -13.58 26.14
C ALA A 48 -9.05 -14.86 25.58
N SER A 49 -9.94 -14.70 24.60
CA SER A 49 -10.63 -15.82 23.95
C SER A 49 -9.70 -16.64 23.04
N LEU A 50 -8.77 -15.97 22.34
CA LEU A 50 -7.74 -16.63 21.54
C LEU A 50 -6.74 -17.38 22.41
N ALA A 51 -6.29 -16.78 23.53
CA ALA A 51 -5.35 -17.39 24.46
C ALA A 51 -5.88 -18.68 25.11
N LYS A 52 -7.20 -18.79 25.32
CA LYS A 52 -7.84 -20.01 25.85
C LYS A 52 -7.76 -21.21 24.89
N ARG A 53 -7.52 -20.98 23.60
CA ARG A 53 -7.53 -22.05 22.59
C ARG A 53 -6.10 -22.56 22.37
N PRO A 54 -5.81 -23.84 22.63
CA PRO A 54 -4.44 -24.37 22.53
C PRO A 54 -3.88 -24.29 21.11
N MET A 55 -4.75 -24.28 20.09
CA MET A 55 -4.37 -24.10 18.68
C MET A 55 -3.64 -22.78 18.42
N PHE A 56 -3.90 -21.75 19.22
CA PHE A 56 -3.26 -20.44 19.13
C PHE A 56 -2.24 -20.20 20.26
N GLY A 57 -1.88 -21.24 21.02
CA GLY A 57 -0.97 -21.10 22.17
C GLY A 57 0.44 -20.64 21.81
N SER A 58 0.86 -20.81 20.54
CA SER A 58 2.13 -20.29 20.02
C SER A 58 2.04 -18.90 19.39
N LEU A 59 0.84 -18.29 19.33
CA LEU A 59 0.66 -16.96 18.76
C LEU A 59 0.83 -15.90 19.84
N GLN A 60 1.76 -14.99 19.60
CA GLN A 60 1.92 -13.77 20.40
C GLN A 60 1.37 -12.60 19.59
N LEU A 61 0.24 -12.06 20.02
CA LEU A 61 -0.40 -10.89 19.40
C LEU A 61 -0.09 -9.65 20.24
N GLN A 62 0.51 -8.65 19.61
CA GLN A 62 0.76 -7.35 20.24
C GLN A 62 -0.10 -6.27 19.57
N LEU A 63 -0.94 -5.60 20.35
CA LEU A 63 -1.68 -4.44 19.90
C LEU A 63 -0.72 -3.28 19.60
N LYS A 64 -0.80 -2.72 18.38
CA LYS A 64 0.04 -1.59 17.95
C LYS A 64 -0.66 -0.24 18.12
N HIS A 65 -1.88 -0.10 17.59
CA HIS A 65 -2.66 1.13 17.67
C HIS A 65 -4.14 0.84 17.37
N PHE A 66 -5.01 1.78 17.73
CA PHE A 66 -6.38 1.85 17.23
C PHE A 66 -6.47 2.94 16.16
N SER A 67 -7.40 2.77 15.23
CA SER A 67 -7.68 3.74 14.16
C SER A 67 -9.17 3.99 14.08
N ASP A 68 -9.57 5.25 13.91
CA ASP A 68 -10.97 5.63 13.68
C ASP A 68 -11.39 5.39 12.23
N MET A 69 -10.48 5.65 11.30
CA MET A 69 -10.70 5.51 9.88
C MET A 69 -9.47 4.85 9.26
N LEU A 70 -9.71 3.88 8.38
CA LEU A 70 -8.68 3.12 7.68
C LEU A 70 -9.03 3.06 6.20
N LEU A 71 -8.09 3.49 5.37
CA LEU A 71 -8.06 3.23 3.95
C LEU A 71 -7.00 2.15 3.71
N TRP A 72 -7.42 1.01 3.16
CA TRP A 72 -6.54 -0.13 2.93
C TRP A 72 -6.69 -0.66 1.51
N ILE A 73 -5.63 -0.55 0.70
CA ILE A 73 -5.56 -1.15 -0.63
C ILE A 73 -4.73 -2.44 -0.54
N ASP A 74 -3.50 -2.31 -0.05
CA ASP A 74 -2.60 -3.42 0.20
C ASP A 74 -1.60 -3.09 1.33
N HIS A 75 -0.63 -3.96 1.56
CA HIS A 75 0.39 -3.79 2.59
C HIS A 75 1.33 -2.59 2.38
N ALA A 76 1.46 -2.11 1.14
CA ALA A 76 2.33 -1.00 0.73
C ALA A 76 1.54 0.29 0.44
N ASN A 77 0.21 0.21 0.43
CA ASN A 77 -0.72 1.29 0.09
C ASN A 77 -1.86 1.31 1.10
N TYR A 78 -1.68 2.05 2.19
CA TYR A 78 -2.68 2.24 3.24
C TYR A 78 -2.55 3.62 3.89
N ALA A 79 -3.64 4.09 4.48
CA ALA A 79 -3.64 5.27 5.32
C ALA A 79 -4.61 5.09 6.48
N LEU A 80 -4.25 5.59 7.67
CA LEU A 80 -5.08 5.48 8.86
C LEU A 80 -5.08 6.77 9.66
N VAL A 81 -6.19 7.03 10.36
CA VAL A 81 -6.31 8.10 11.35
C VAL A 81 -6.25 7.47 12.73
N PHE A 82 -5.26 7.84 13.53
CA PHE A 82 -5.07 7.29 14.87
C PHE A 82 -6.22 7.65 15.79
N ALA A 83 -6.68 6.65 16.55
CA ALA A 83 -7.57 6.81 17.69
C ALA A 83 -6.77 6.49 18.95
N SER A 84 -6.42 7.51 19.73
CA SER A 84 -5.70 7.31 21.00
C SER A 84 -6.12 8.35 22.02
N ASP A 85 -5.70 8.15 23.26
CA ASP A 85 -5.78 9.17 24.31
C ASP A 85 -4.48 10.01 24.37
N ASP A 86 -3.52 9.73 23.47
CA ASP A 86 -2.20 10.40 23.38
C ASP A 86 -2.21 11.55 22.35
N GLU A 87 -1.09 12.28 22.24
CA GLU A 87 -0.82 13.31 21.20
C GLU A 87 -0.99 12.83 19.75
N ARG A 88 -1.02 11.51 19.53
CA ARG A 88 -1.24 10.92 18.20
C ARG A 88 -2.70 10.97 17.78
N ASP A 89 -3.65 11.27 18.68
CA ASP A 89 -5.07 11.24 18.36
C ASP A 89 -5.43 12.17 17.18
N GLY A 90 -6.16 11.65 16.21
CA GLY A 90 -6.53 12.38 15.00
C GLY A 90 -5.38 12.60 14.01
N ARG A 91 -4.13 12.19 14.34
CA ARG A 91 -3.02 12.24 13.40
C ARG A 91 -3.22 11.20 12.31
N VAL A 92 -2.92 11.58 11.07
CA VAL A 92 -2.97 10.69 9.92
C VAL A 92 -1.59 10.12 9.64
N GLU A 93 -1.50 8.79 9.59
CA GLU A 93 -0.35 8.07 9.05
C GLU A 93 -0.73 7.49 7.70
N GLN A 94 0.16 7.61 6.73
CA GLN A 94 -0.04 7.04 5.41
C GLN A 94 1.24 6.41 4.90
N HIS A 95 1.08 5.37 4.11
CA HIS A 95 2.14 4.68 3.43
C HIS A 95 1.65 4.31 2.04
N PHE A 96 2.23 4.92 1.01
CA PHE A 96 1.91 4.65 -0.38
C PHE A 96 3.21 4.41 -1.15
N ALA A 97 3.34 3.25 -1.78
CA ALA A 97 4.52 2.91 -2.58
C ALA A 97 4.80 3.92 -3.70
N LEU A 98 3.73 4.53 -4.24
CA LEU A 98 3.85 5.60 -5.21
C LEU A 98 4.55 6.85 -4.66
N ALA A 99 4.35 7.19 -3.38
CA ALA A 99 4.95 8.38 -2.78
C ALA A 99 6.48 8.36 -2.92
N GLU A 100 7.11 7.21 -2.67
CA GLU A 100 8.57 7.02 -2.81
C GLU A 100 9.07 7.15 -4.25
N ARG A 101 8.19 7.03 -5.25
CA ARG A 101 8.52 7.17 -6.68
C ARG A 101 8.30 8.59 -7.20
N ILE A 102 7.51 9.39 -6.48
CA ILE A 102 7.26 10.79 -6.83
C ILE A 102 8.50 11.61 -6.47
N PRO A 103 9.00 12.50 -7.36
CA PRO A 103 10.13 13.34 -7.06
C PRO A 103 9.86 14.18 -5.81
N ARG A 104 10.84 14.25 -4.91
CA ARG A 104 10.84 15.22 -3.80
C ARG A 104 10.94 16.65 -4.32
N ALA A 105 11.51 16.83 -5.51
CA ALA A 105 11.57 18.10 -6.22
C ALA A 105 10.17 18.75 -6.37
N ARG A 106 10.13 20.08 -6.24
CA ARG A 106 8.90 20.90 -6.33
C ARG A 106 7.82 20.55 -5.30
N GLY A 107 8.17 19.83 -4.23
CA GLY A 107 7.25 19.45 -3.16
C GLY A 107 6.11 18.54 -3.62
N CYS A 108 6.31 17.75 -4.69
CA CYS A 108 5.26 16.86 -5.21
C CYS A 108 4.93 15.76 -4.20
N HIS A 109 5.98 15.19 -3.57
CA HIS A 109 5.83 14.18 -2.52
C HIS A 109 5.02 14.68 -1.32
N THR A 110 5.41 15.83 -0.76
CA THR A 110 4.73 16.42 0.39
C THR A 110 3.31 16.81 0.03
N PHE A 111 3.08 17.34 -1.16
CA PHE A 111 1.74 17.68 -1.63
C PHE A 111 0.83 16.45 -1.75
N PHE A 112 1.31 15.36 -2.37
CA PHE A 112 0.57 14.09 -2.46
C PHE A 112 0.16 13.59 -1.07
N SER A 113 1.13 13.55 -0.17
CA SER A 113 0.93 13.09 1.20
C SER A 113 -0.07 13.98 1.95
N THR A 114 0.12 15.30 1.92
CA THR A 114 -0.77 16.25 2.61
C THR A 114 -2.18 16.22 2.04
N ALA A 115 -2.36 16.03 0.73
CA ALA A 115 -3.67 15.97 0.10
C ALA A 115 -4.50 14.77 0.60
N ILE A 116 -3.92 13.57 0.61
CA ILE A 116 -4.61 12.36 1.11
C ILE A 116 -4.82 12.45 2.62
N ALA A 117 -3.79 12.88 3.37
CA ALA A 117 -3.89 13.01 4.82
C ALA A 117 -4.95 14.05 5.24
N GLY A 118 -4.99 15.19 4.55
CA GLY A 118 -5.99 16.23 4.78
C GLY A 118 -7.41 15.72 4.52
N PHE A 119 -7.63 15.06 3.37
CA PHE A 119 -8.92 14.48 3.03
C PHE A 119 -9.42 13.49 4.09
N MET A 120 -8.59 12.53 4.49
CA MET A 120 -8.99 11.57 5.53
C MET A 120 -9.17 12.21 6.91
N GLY A 121 -8.32 13.19 7.26
CA GLY A 121 -8.42 13.91 8.52
C GLY A 121 -9.75 14.66 8.64
N MET A 122 -10.18 15.33 7.56
CA MET A 122 -11.46 16.04 7.51
C MET A 122 -12.66 15.07 7.64
N LEU A 123 -12.63 13.94 6.94
CA LEU A 123 -13.67 12.92 7.06
C LEU A 123 -13.76 12.33 8.47
N SER A 124 -12.62 11.99 9.07
CA SER A 124 -12.55 11.47 10.43
C SER A 124 -13.06 12.50 11.45
N GLN A 125 -12.68 13.77 11.31
CA GLN A 125 -13.14 14.84 12.19
C GLN A 125 -14.65 15.02 12.10
N LYS A 126 -15.22 15.01 10.89
CA LYS A 126 -16.68 15.13 10.70
C LYS A 126 -17.41 13.94 11.32
N GLN A 127 -16.89 12.73 11.17
CA GLN A 127 -17.43 11.53 11.80
C GLN A 127 -17.39 11.62 13.33
N ARG A 128 -16.28 12.10 13.91
CA ARG A 128 -16.13 12.31 15.36
C ARG A 128 -17.15 13.32 15.90
N GLN A 129 -17.35 14.44 15.20
CA GLN A 129 -18.33 15.45 15.59
C GLN A 129 -19.75 14.88 15.65
N HIS A 130 -20.13 14.10 14.64
CA HIS A 130 -21.45 13.45 14.62
C HIS A 130 -21.61 12.41 15.74
N ASN A 131 -20.59 11.58 15.95
CA ASN A 131 -20.61 10.59 17.05
C ASN A 131 -20.69 11.28 18.42
N HIS A 132 -20.05 12.44 18.59
CA HIS A 132 -20.14 13.23 19.82
C HIS A 132 -21.55 13.82 20.01
N GLN A 133 -22.17 14.37 18.96
CA GLN A 133 -23.54 14.90 19.02
C GLN A 133 -24.55 13.80 19.41
N ARG A 134 -24.40 12.59 18.85
CA ARG A 134 -25.25 11.44 19.23
C ARG A 134 -25.11 11.05 20.70
N ARG A 135 -23.91 11.14 21.28
CA ARG A 135 -23.69 10.84 22.70
C ARG A 135 -24.24 11.92 23.63
N GLY A 136 -24.05 13.19 23.28
CA GLY A 136 -24.56 14.31 24.08
C GLY A 136 -26.08 14.34 24.16
N ASN A 137 -26.77 13.92 23.10
CA ASN A 137 -28.23 13.79 23.13
C ASN A 137 -28.70 12.59 23.97
N ALA A 138 -27.97 11.47 23.97
CA ALA A 138 -28.34 10.28 24.74
C ALA A 138 -28.19 10.44 26.27
N THR A 139 -27.38 11.39 26.74
CA THR A 139 -27.23 11.68 28.18
C THR A 139 -28.25 12.67 28.72
N ASN A 140 -29.02 13.36 27.85
CA ASN A 140 -30.04 14.32 28.26
C ASN A 140 -31.45 13.72 28.35
N ASP A 141 -31.63 12.45 27.97
CA ASP A 141 -32.86 11.69 28.24
C ASP A 141 -32.83 11.11 29.67
N GLU A 142 -32.81 12.00 30.66
CA GLU A 142 -33.31 11.63 31.98
C GLU A 142 -34.84 11.53 31.90
N VAL A 143 -35.31 10.30 32.09
CA VAL A 143 -36.70 9.83 32.23
C VAL A 143 -37.67 10.90 32.76
N ASP A 144 -38.50 11.46 31.87
CA ASP A 144 -39.78 12.05 32.25
C ASP A 144 -40.91 11.22 31.62
N GLU A 145 -41.57 10.42 32.46
CA GLU A 145 -42.43 9.29 32.08
C GLU A 145 -43.86 9.72 31.69
N ASN A 146 -44.07 10.93 31.14
CA ASN A 146 -45.43 11.45 30.95
C ASN A 146 -45.66 12.40 29.75
N LEU A 147 -45.11 12.13 28.56
CA LEU A 147 -45.64 12.75 27.33
C LEU A 147 -45.70 11.78 26.14
N PRO A 148 -46.76 11.84 25.30
CA PRO A 148 -46.87 11.00 24.13
C PRO A 148 -45.83 11.39 23.09
N SER A 149 -45.16 10.37 22.56
CA SER A 149 -44.20 10.40 21.46
C SER A 149 -44.65 11.29 20.31
N GLN A 150 -44.10 12.50 20.26
CA GLN A 150 -44.03 13.30 19.05
C GLN A 150 -42.68 13.00 18.39
N SER A 151 -42.77 12.48 17.18
CA SER A 151 -41.69 12.24 16.24
C SER A 151 -40.73 13.42 16.18
N ALA A 152 -39.46 13.17 16.50
CA ALA A 152 -38.35 14.09 16.29
C ALA A 152 -38.09 14.29 14.78
N GLU A 153 -38.97 15.04 14.12
CA GLU A 153 -38.73 15.63 12.80
C GLU A 153 -37.77 16.82 12.97
N GLY A 154 -36.49 16.64 12.64
CA GLY A 154 -35.54 17.76 12.67
C GLY A 154 -34.05 17.44 12.74
N THR A 155 -33.63 16.17 12.71
CA THR A 155 -32.18 15.88 12.55
C THR A 155 -31.89 15.77 11.05
N THR A 156 -31.13 16.73 10.49
CA THR A 156 -30.63 16.60 9.11
C THR A 156 -29.91 15.26 8.97
N PRO A 157 -30.18 14.45 7.92
CA PRO A 157 -29.51 13.17 7.74
C PRO A 157 -28.00 13.39 7.78
N PHE A 158 -27.31 12.76 8.71
CA PHE A 158 -25.85 12.72 8.68
C PHE A 158 -25.44 11.87 7.48
N ASP A 159 -25.13 12.57 6.41
CA ASP A 159 -24.68 11.97 5.17
C ASP A 159 -23.18 12.21 5.02
N LEU A 160 -22.39 11.26 5.53
CA LEU A 160 -20.94 11.27 5.36
C LEU A 160 -20.57 11.20 3.87
N ASP A 161 -21.40 10.54 3.06
CA ASP A 161 -21.17 10.37 1.64
C ASP A 161 -21.32 11.71 0.91
N ALA A 162 -22.39 12.46 1.17
CA ALA A 162 -22.56 13.82 0.64
C ALA A 162 -21.43 14.77 1.09
N TYR A 163 -21.00 14.67 2.36
CA TYR A 163 -19.86 15.45 2.85
C TYR A 163 -18.56 15.08 2.13
N SER A 164 -18.32 13.78 1.90
CA SER A 164 -17.12 13.31 1.19
C SER A 164 -17.05 13.81 -0.25
N VAL A 165 -18.20 13.87 -0.94
CA VAL A 165 -18.31 14.44 -2.29
C VAL A 165 -18.01 15.94 -2.28
N ALA A 166 -18.53 16.69 -1.32
CA ALA A 166 -18.27 18.12 -1.20
C ALA A 166 -16.77 18.40 -0.94
N GLN A 167 -16.17 17.70 0.02
CA GLN A 167 -14.75 17.84 0.35
C GLN A 167 -13.83 17.41 -0.79
N LEU A 168 -14.20 16.36 -1.53
CA LEU A 168 -13.48 15.95 -2.73
C LEU A 168 -13.39 17.10 -3.73
N ARG A 169 -14.52 17.75 -4.04
CA ARG A 169 -14.61 18.83 -5.04
C ARG A 169 -13.92 20.11 -4.62
N GLU A 170 -14.08 20.52 -3.36
CA GLU A 170 -13.60 21.82 -2.86
C GLU A 170 -12.11 21.78 -2.51
N GLU A 171 -11.64 20.72 -1.84
CA GLU A 171 -10.29 20.67 -1.27
C GLU A 171 -9.34 19.78 -2.08
N LEU A 172 -9.79 18.57 -2.44
CA LEU A 172 -8.88 17.57 -3.00
C LEU A 172 -8.63 17.78 -4.51
N VAL A 173 -9.68 18.00 -5.30
CA VAL A 173 -9.60 18.13 -6.78
C VAL A 173 -8.66 19.26 -7.24
N PRO A 174 -8.72 20.50 -6.71
CA PRO A 174 -7.79 21.56 -7.09
C PRO A 174 -6.34 21.18 -6.80
N GLY A 175 -6.13 20.46 -5.69
CA GLY A 175 -4.82 19.95 -5.32
C GLY A 175 -4.31 18.89 -6.29
N LEU A 176 -5.15 17.91 -6.63
CA LEU A 176 -4.81 16.85 -7.57
C LEU A 176 -4.41 17.41 -8.95
N PHE A 177 -5.13 18.42 -9.45
CA PHE A 177 -4.76 19.09 -10.71
C PHE A 177 -3.44 19.83 -10.62
N LYS A 178 -3.19 20.55 -9.52
CA LYS A 178 -1.91 21.22 -9.29
C LYS A 178 -0.75 20.23 -9.25
N LEU A 179 -0.94 19.08 -8.60
CA LEU A 179 0.05 18.02 -8.53
C LEU A 179 0.27 17.37 -9.90
N ALA A 180 -0.80 17.04 -10.63
CA ALA A 180 -0.72 16.48 -11.98
C ALA A 180 0.09 17.38 -12.92
N THR A 181 -0.19 18.68 -12.94
CA THR A 181 0.56 19.65 -13.75
C THR A 181 2.04 19.71 -13.37
N ARG A 182 2.36 19.64 -12.06
CA ARG A 182 3.76 19.59 -11.60
C ARG A 182 4.47 18.31 -12.00
N LEU A 183 3.78 17.17 -11.93
CA LEU A 183 4.30 15.86 -12.34
C LEU A 183 4.55 15.81 -13.85
N VAL A 184 3.63 16.32 -14.66
CA VAL A 184 3.82 16.47 -16.12
C VAL A 184 5.04 17.36 -16.41
N ALA A 185 5.19 18.47 -15.70
CA ALA A 185 6.36 19.35 -15.85
C ALA A 185 7.68 18.73 -15.35
N ALA A 186 7.64 17.66 -14.55
CA ALA A 186 8.81 16.89 -14.08
C ALA A 186 9.02 15.60 -14.91
N ARG A 187 8.10 15.26 -15.81
CA ARG A 187 8.09 14.03 -16.61
C ARG A 187 9.39 13.77 -17.38
N PRO A 188 10.07 14.77 -17.99
CA PRO A 188 11.35 14.52 -18.67
C PRO A 188 12.48 14.07 -17.73
N GLN A 189 12.50 14.57 -16.48
CA GLN A 189 13.49 14.17 -15.48
C GLN A 189 13.19 12.76 -14.96
N LEU A 190 11.90 12.48 -14.73
CA LEU A 190 11.41 11.16 -14.34
C LEU A 190 11.69 10.09 -15.39
N ARG A 191 11.50 10.41 -16.68
CA ARG A 191 11.85 9.49 -17.77
C ARG A 191 13.33 9.14 -17.80
N ARG A 192 14.24 10.08 -17.55
CA ARG A 192 15.69 9.76 -17.49
C ARG A 192 16.06 8.80 -16.35
N LEU A 193 15.34 8.87 -15.23
CA LEU A 193 15.51 7.95 -14.11
C LEU A 193 14.95 6.55 -14.42
N THR A 194 13.93 6.46 -15.27
CA THR A 194 13.30 5.18 -15.67
C THR A 194 13.88 4.59 -16.97
N GLU A 195 14.47 5.39 -17.84
CA GLU A 195 15.04 5.02 -19.16
C GLU A 195 16.19 4.02 -19.04
N HIS A 196 16.95 4.05 -17.94
CA HIS A 196 18.00 3.07 -17.72
C HIS A 196 17.44 1.66 -17.50
N CYS A 197 16.16 1.49 -17.14
CA CYS A 197 15.56 0.23 -16.69
C CYS A 197 15.03 -0.70 -17.81
N GLY A 198 15.23 -0.36 -19.09
CA GLY A 198 15.15 -1.32 -20.19
C GLY A 198 13.77 -1.84 -20.60
N ASP A 199 12.69 -1.53 -19.89
CA ASP A 199 11.34 -1.96 -20.29
C ASP A 199 10.33 -0.81 -20.10
N GLY A 200 9.35 -0.74 -21.00
CA GLY A 200 8.42 0.38 -21.22
C GLY A 200 8.17 1.25 -20.00
N GLY A 201 8.81 2.42 -19.97
CA GLY A 201 8.92 3.27 -18.79
C GLY A 201 7.57 3.51 -18.12
N GLU A 202 7.42 2.97 -16.91
CA GLU A 202 6.31 3.27 -16.02
C GLU A 202 6.17 4.79 -15.87
N ASP A 203 5.10 5.34 -16.45
CA ASP A 203 4.85 6.77 -16.41
C ASP A 203 4.29 7.15 -15.03
N VAL A 204 5.16 7.67 -14.16
CA VAL A 204 4.81 8.10 -12.80
C VAL A 204 3.57 9.01 -12.76
N PRO A 205 3.38 9.99 -13.67
CA PRO A 205 2.13 10.73 -13.78
C PRO A 205 0.89 9.83 -13.97
N LEU A 206 0.95 8.82 -14.84
CA LEU A 206 -0.18 7.91 -15.07
C LEU A 206 -0.44 7.01 -13.86
N GLU A 207 0.62 6.49 -13.24
CA GLU A 207 0.50 5.73 -12.00
C GLU A 207 -0.12 6.55 -10.88
N PHE A 208 0.21 7.85 -10.82
CA PHE A 208 -0.44 8.78 -9.92
C PHE A 208 -1.94 8.89 -10.16
N VAL A 209 -2.38 9.05 -11.40
CA VAL A 209 -3.81 9.09 -11.73
C VAL A 209 -4.49 7.79 -11.31
N ASN A 210 -3.92 6.63 -11.67
CA ASN A 210 -4.51 5.34 -11.35
C ASN A 210 -4.54 5.08 -9.83
N CYS A 211 -3.49 5.46 -9.10
CA CYS A 211 -3.43 5.34 -7.65
C CYS A 211 -4.50 6.19 -6.96
N ILE A 212 -4.68 7.44 -7.38
CA ILE A 212 -5.71 8.32 -6.81
C ILE A 212 -7.11 7.79 -7.12
N CYS A 213 -7.35 7.32 -8.34
CA CYS A 213 -8.64 6.71 -8.67
C CYS A 213 -8.90 5.46 -7.82
N LEU A 214 -7.88 4.65 -7.55
CA LEU A 214 -8.02 3.47 -6.68
C LEU A 214 -8.28 3.85 -5.22
N VAL A 215 -7.58 4.86 -4.70
CA VAL A 215 -7.79 5.40 -3.34
C VAL A 215 -9.21 5.93 -3.17
N LEU A 216 -9.68 6.74 -4.13
CA LEU A 216 -11.01 7.34 -4.07
C LEU A 216 -12.14 6.34 -4.34
N GLY A 217 -11.90 5.35 -5.20
CA GLY A 217 -12.84 4.26 -5.49
C GLY A 217 -13.07 3.29 -4.34
N VAL A 218 -12.34 3.42 -3.21
CA VAL A 218 -12.69 2.72 -1.96
C VAL A 218 -14.01 3.22 -1.40
N ILE A 219 -14.41 4.46 -1.71
CA ILE A 219 -15.66 5.08 -1.26
C ILE A 219 -16.68 5.00 -2.41
N PRO A 220 -17.69 4.11 -2.34
CA PRO A 220 -18.63 3.91 -3.45
C PRO A 220 -19.41 5.16 -3.85
N ALA A 221 -19.64 6.08 -2.91
CA ALA A 221 -20.31 7.35 -3.18
C ALA A 221 -19.53 8.28 -4.13
N LEU A 222 -18.23 8.03 -4.33
CA LEU A 222 -17.37 8.87 -5.16
C LEU A 222 -17.22 8.33 -6.59
N ASP A 223 -17.74 7.14 -6.92
CA ASP A 223 -17.43 6.44 -8.18
C ASP A 223 -17.68 7.30 -9.43
N GLU A 224 -18.84 7.96 -9.53
CA GLU A 224 -19.15 8.86 -10.65
C GLU A 224 -18.18 10.05 -10.75
N HIS A 225 -17.77 10.60 -9.61
CA HIS A 225 -16.81 11.70 -9.55
C HIS A 225 -15.39 11.25 -9.86
N VAL A 226 -15.01 10.03 -9.46
CA VAL A 226 -13.71 9.45 -9.75
C VAL A 226 -13.51 9.29 -11.25
N GLU A 227 -14.53 8.85 -11.99
CA GLU A 227 -14.46 8.76 -13.45
C GLU A 227 -14.29 10.13 -14.11
N GLN A 228 -15.02 11.15 -13.65
CA GLN A 228 -14.90 12.52 -14.13
C GLN A 228 -13.49 13.08 -13.88
N ILE A 229 -12.98 12.91 -12.66
CA ILE A 229 -11.64 13.35 -12.25
C ILE A 229 -10.57 12.59 -13.06
N ARG A 230 -10.74 11.29 -13.28
CA ARG A 230 -9.83 10.48 -14.09
C ARG A 230 -9.72 11.06 -15.50
N ASN A 231 -10.84 11.35 -16.15
CA ASN A 231 -10.85 11.92 -17.49
C ASN A 231 -10.18 13.30 -17.53
N GLN A 232 -10.44 14.16 -16.55
CA GLN A 232 -9.83 15.48 -16.44
C GLN A 232 -8.31 15.40 -16.19
N LEU A 233 -7.86 14.51 -15.30
CA LEU A 233 -6.44 14.27 -15.06
C LEU A 233 -5.74 13.73 -16.30
N LEU A 234 -6.33 12.75 -16.98
CA LEU A 234 -5.78 12.20 -18.22
C LEU A 234 -5.65 13.28 -19.32
N LEU A 235 -6.57 14.24 -19.40
CA LEU A 235 -6.44 15.38 -20.32
C LEU A 235 -5.25 16.27 -19.98
N ILE A 236 -4.95 16.50 -18.69
CA ILE A 236 -3.75 17.24 -18.26
C ILE A 236 -2.48 16.48 -18.68
N LEU A 237 -2.47 15.16 -18.55
CA LEU A 237 -1.34 14.29 -18.95
C LEU A 237 -1.13 14.21 -20.48
N GLN A 238 -2.10 14.64 -21.29
CA GLN A 238 -2.02 14.62 -22.76
C GLN A 238 -1.45 15.90 -23.37
N GLN A 239 -1.33 16.98 -22.59
CA GLN A 239 -0.90 18.29 -23.11
C GLN A 239 0.52 18.28 -23.70
N ASP A 240 1.33 17.27 -23.39
CA ASP A 240 2.71 17.10 -23.87
C ASP A 240 2.84 16.15 -25.09
N GLY A 241 1.71 15.68 -25.65
CA GLY A 241 1.68 14.85 -26.86
C GLY A 241 2.31 13.46 -26.72
N SER A 242 2.73 13.06 -25.50
CA SER A 242 3.59 11.90 -25.26
C SER A 242 2.84 10.62 -24.84
N SER A 243 1.50 10.66 -24.80
CA SER A 243 0.65 9.66 -24.11
C SER A 243 -0.40 9.01 -25.04
N LYS A 244 -0.03 8.60 -26.26
CA LYS A 244 -1.00 8.03 -27.22
C LYS A 244 -1.41 6.57 -26.96
N GLU A 245 -0.71 5.81 -26.11
CA GLU A 245 -0.89 4.34 -26.03
C GLU A 245 -1.19 3.77 -24.64
N MET A 246 -1.60 4.58 -23.66
CA MET A 246 -1.60 4.14 -22.25
C MET A 246 -2.98 4.08 -21.58
N TYR A 247 -4.05 3.86 -22.36
CA TYR A 247 -5.41 3.67 -21.85
C TYR A 247 -5.71 2.21 -21.58
N GLY A 248 -5.09 1.66 -20.54
CA GLY A 248 -5.57 0.42 -19.94
C GLY A 248 -6.84 0.66 -19.13
N PRO A 249 -7.79 -0.29 -19.06
CA PRO A 249 -8.86 -0.23 -18.07
C PRO A 249 -8.25 -0.21 -16.66
N LEU A 250 -8.80 0.64 -15.78
CA LEU A 250 -8.32 0.75 -14.38
C LEU A 250 -8.40 -0.60 -13.65
N ALA A 251 -9.35 -1.46 -14.03
CA ALA A 251 -9.55 -2.80 -13.48
C ALA A 251 -8.34 -3.73 -13.67
N ASP A 252 -7.56 -3.55 -14.73
CA ASP A 252 -6.37 -4.36 -15.00
C ASP A 252 -5.10 -3.74 -14.40
N TRP A 253 -5.16 -2.45 -14.02
CA TRP A 253 -4.05 -1.78 -13.38
C TRP A 253 -3.93 -2.25 -11.93
N LYS A 254 -2.71 -2.64 -11.55
CA LYS A 254 -2.38 -2.98 -10.17
C LYS A 254 -1.44 -1.91 -9.63
N PRO A 255 -1.65 -1.46 -8.38
CA PRO A 255 -0.72 -0.55 -7.75
C PRO A 255 0.66 -1.18 -7.72
N CYS A 256 1.70 -0.35 -7.77
CA CYS A 256 3.08 -0.81 -7.68
C CYS A 256 3.24 -1.59 -6.38
N SER A 257 3.25 -2.92 -6.48
CA SER A 257 3.47 -3.77 -5.31
C SER A 257 4.94 -3.68 -4.93
N GLY A 258 5.21 -3.39 -3.66
CA GLY A 258 6.55 -3.52 -3.10
C GLY A 258 7.12 -4.92 -3.35
N VAL A 259 8.45 -5.02 -3.41
CA VAL A 259 9.12 -6.32 -3.38
C VAL A 259 9.30 -6.69 -1.92
N LEU A 260 8.40 -7.53 -1.42
CA LEU A 260 8.43 -8.00 -0.04
C LEU A 260 9.27 -9.29 0.07
N LEU A 261 10.33 -9.28 0.86
CA LEU A 261 11.02 -10.50 1.27
C LEU A 261 10.37 -11.02 2.55
N ASP A 262 9.72 -12.19 2.46
CA ASP A 262 9.00 -12.77 3.58
C ASP A 262 9.95 -13.50 4.54
N ASN A 263 9.68 -13.42 5.86
CA ASN A 263 10.39 -14.17 6.92
C ASN A 263 11.92 -13.95 6.95
N VAL A 264 12.39 -12.71 6.79
CA VAL A 264 13.81 -12.38 6.93
C VAL A 264 14.20 -12.37 8.40
N PHE A 265 15.11 -13.26 8.80
CA PHE A 265 15.59 -13.33 10.17
C PHE A 265 16.67 -12.28 10.43
N CYS A 266 16.46 -11.46 11.46
CA CYS A 266 17.49 -10.52 11.91
C CYS A 266 18.63 -11.25 12.63
N PRO A 267 19.89 -11.13 12.17
CA PRO A 267 21.02 -11.78 12.84
C PRO A 267 21.28 -11.22 14.26
N LYS A 268 20.78 -10.02 14.57
CA LYS A 268 20.95 -9.38 15.88
C LYS A 268 19.86 -9.73 16.88
N CYS A 269 18.58 -9.66 16.48
CA CYS A 269 17.45 -9.88 17.40
C CYS A 269 16.71 -11.21 17.18
N ALA A 270 17.13 -12.02 16.21
CA ALA A 270 16.52 -13.30 15.82
C ALA A 270 15.03 -13.23 15.42
N GLU A 271 14.47 -12.02 15.29
CA GLU A 271 13.08 -11.81 14.90
C GLU A 271 12.93 -12.00 13.39
N SER A 272 11.88 -12.72 12.96
CA SER A 272 11.52 -12.82 11.55
C SER A 272 10.67 -11.62 11.14
N ASN A 273 11.11 -10.88 10.13
CA ASN A 273 10.40 -9.71 9.64
C ASN A 273 10.19 -9.81 8.13
N ASP A 274 9.06 -9.29 7.66
CA ASP A 274 8.88 -9.08 6.22
C ASP A 274 9.56 -7.75 5.85
N LEU A 275 10.48 -7.80 4.88
CA LEU A 275 11.28 -6.64 4.47
C LEU A 275 10.82 -6.14 3.09
N ASP A 276 10.24 -4.94 3.05
CA ASP A 276 9.98 -4.26 1.78
C ASP A 276 11.28 -3.61 1.30
N VAL A 277 11.85 -4.13 0.22
CA VAL A 277 13.12 -3.64 -0.33
C VAL A 277 12.94 -2.42 -1.25
N VAL A 278 11.70 -2.08 -1.64
CA VAL A 278 11.41 -0.94 -2.53
C VAL A 278 11.22 0.34 -1.74
N ALA A 279 10.56 0.24 -0.57
CA ALA A 279 10.15 1.36 0.28
C ALA A 279 11.27 1.94 1.18
N GLN A 280 12.52 1.46 1.08
CA GLN A 280 13.59 1.94 1.96
C GLN A 280 14.04 3.35 1.53
N PRO A 281 14.02 4.33 2.46
CA PRO A 281 14.36 5.70 2.14
C PRO A 281 15.82 5.80 1.71
N THR A 282 16.05 6.39 0.54
CA THR A 282 17.39 6.84 0.16
C THR A 282 17.78 7.95 1.12
N SER A 283 18.79 7.68 1.96
CA SER A 283 19.43 8.71 2.80
C SER A 283 20.37 9.60 1.98
N ALA A 284 20.45 9.39 0.67
CA ALA A 284 21.28 10.14 -0.25
C ALA A 284 20.38 10.76 -1.34
N GLU A 285 20.45 12.10 -1.40
CA GLU A 285 20.13 12.94 -2.56
C GLU A 285 18.64 13.19 -2.82
N ASP A 286 18.09 14.23 -2.18
CA ASP A 286 17.57 15.43 -2.87
C ASP A 286 16.75 16.31 -1.91
N GLY A 287 17.36 17.43 -1.48
CA GLY A 287 16.71 18.51 -0.73
C GLY A 287 17.07 18.56 0.75
N ALA A 288 18.27 19.03 1.07
CA ALA A 288 18.55 19.57 2.40
C ALA A 288 17.75 20.86 2.58
N ASP A 289 16.84 20.87 3.55
CA ASP A 289 16.37 22.12 4.17
C ASP A 289 17.56 22.78 4.88
N GLU A 290 17.89 24.03 4.48
CA GLU A 290 18.97 24.86 5.02
C GLU A 290 18.72 25.38 6.45
N SER A 291 18.22 24.56 7.38
CA SER A 291 17.94 25.05 8.74
C SER A 291 18.36 24.16 9.91
N VAL A 292 19.11 23.07 9.66
CA VAL A 292 19.69 22.26 10.75
C VAL A 292 21.17 21.95 10.48
N GLN A 293 21.96 22.98 10.22
CA GLN A 293 23.41 22.92 10.40
C GLN A 293 23.76 23.76 11.62
N HIS A 294 23.96 23.12 12.77
CA HIS A 294 24.89 23.52 13.83
C HIS A 294 24.78 22.46 14.94
N GLN A 295 25.59 21.40 14.88
CA GLN A 295 26.16 20.67 16.05
C GLN A 295 26.89 19.35 15.74
N GLN A 296 27.17 19.01 14.48
CA GLN A 296 28.03 17.85 14.17
C GLN A 296 29.15 18.24 13.22
N GLN A 297 30.08 19.05 13.72
CA GLN A 297 31.33 19.35 13.01
C GLN A 297 32.49 19.24 14.01
N GLN A 298 32.83 18.01 14.35
CA GLN A 298 34.15 17.61 14.85
C GLN A 298 34.18 16.08 14.92
N GLN A 299 35.10 15.48 14.15
CA GLN A 299 35.37 14.04 13.91
C GLN A 299 34.69 13.50 12.64
N ARG A 300 35.38 13.00 11.61
CA ARG A 300 36.81 12.70 11.39
C ARG A 300 37.07 12.66 9.89
N GLU A 301 38.18 13.27 9.50
CA GLU A 301 38.93 12.95 8.29
C GLU A 301 39.40 11.50 8.38
N ASN A 302 39.10 10.69 7.36
CA ASN A 302 39.95 9.60 6.87
C ASN A 302 39.32 9.04 5.59
N GLY A 303 40.09 9.08 4.50
CA GLY A 303 39.67 8.57 3.21
C GLY A 303 39.48 7.05 3.23
N ALA A 304 38.28 6.60 2.87
CA ALA A 304 38.00 5.30 2.27
C ALA A 304 36.64 5.40 1.58
N ASN A 305 36.64 5.20 0.26
CA ASN A 305 35.52 4.91 -0.65
C ASN A 305 34.11 5.34 -0.22
N ALA A 306 33.55 6.29 -0.96
CA ALA A 306 32.11 6.59 -0.94
C ALA A 306 31.31 5.33 -1.30
N THR A 307 30.80 4.62 -0.29
CA THR A 307 29.80 3.55 -0.45
C THR A 307 28.41 4.16 -0.61
N PRO A 308 27.61 3.76 -1.61
CA PRO A 308 26.24 4.22 -1.74
C PRO A 308 25.43 3.71 -0.53
N SER A 309 25.01 4.63 0.32
CA SER A 309 24.47 4.33 1.65
C SER A 309 22.95 4.19 1.60
N SER A 310 22.47 3.06 1.10
CA SER A 310 21.08 2.62 1.22
C SER A 310 21.05 1.29 1.98
N SER A 311 20.84 1.37 3.29
CA SER A 311 20.90 0.23 4.22
C SER A 311 19.51 -0.33 4.51
N PHE A 312 19.33 -1.64 4.40
CA PHE A 312 18.11 -2.32 4.85
C PHE A 312 18.14 -2.47 6.36
N ALA A 313 17.16 -1.93 7.09
CA ALA A 313 17.11 -2.02 8.54
C ALA A 313 16.05 -3.01 9.03
N CYS A 314 16.35 -3.69 10.13
CA CYS A 314 15.40 -4.52 10.85
C CYS A 314 14.27 -3.66 11.44
N PRO A 315 12.99 -3.92 11.13
CA PRO A 315 11.86 -3.16 11.67
C PRO A 315 11.78 -3.20 13.20
N HIS A 316 12.23 -4.30 13.82
CA HIS A 316 12.21 -4.48 15.27
C HIS A 316 13.35 -3.75 16.01
N CYS A 317 14.62 -3.99 15.64
CA CYS A 317 15.78 -3.49 16.39
C CYS A 317 16.62 -2.41 15.68
N GLY A 318 16.25 -2.04 14.45
CA GLY A 318 17.00 -1.06 13.63
C GLY A 318 18.36 -1.55 13.13
N ALA A 319 18.75 -2.79 13.40
CA ALA A 319 20.02 -3.33 12.92
C ALA A 319 20.01 -3.46 11.39
N VAL A 320 21.11 -3.08 10.76
CA VAL A 320 21.27 -3.18 9.31
C VAL A 320 21.43 -4.65 8.90
N TYR A 321 20.63 -5.10 7.94
CA TYR A 321 20.81 -6.39 7.29
C TYR A 321 22.06 -6.35 6.41
N PRO A 322 22.90 -7.40 6.44
CA PRO A 322 23.99 -7.54 5.49
C PRO A 322 23.45 -7.51 4.05
N LEU A 323 24.08 -6.71 3.17
CA LEU A 323 23.67 -6.64 1.77
C LEU A 323 23.75 -8.00 1.07
N SER A 324 24.75 -8.83 1.42
CA SER A 324 24.88 -10.19 0.89
C SER A 324 23.69 -11.08 1.20
N LEU A 325 23.11 -10.95 2.41
CA LEU A 325 21.90 -11.70 2.80
C LEU A 325 20.70 -11.25 1.96
N VAL A 326 20.53 -9.93 1.79
CA VAL A 326 19.43 -9.40 0.99
C VAL A 326 19.58 -9.79 -0.49
N GLU A 327 20.81 -9.76 -1.01
CA GLU A 327 21.13 -10.17 -2.37
C GLU A 327 20.80 -11.65 -2.61
N GLU A 328 21.19 -12.55 -1.69
CA GLU A 328 20.85 -13.98 -1.76
C GLU A 328 19.34 -14.22 -1.74
N LEU A 329 18.61 -13.54 -0.87
CA LEU A 329 17.15 -13.66 -0.77
C LEU A 329 16.42 -13.13 -2.01
N LEU A 330 16.94 -12.05 -2.62
CA LEU A 330 16.42 -11.53 -3.89
C LEU A 330 16.69 -12.51 -5.03
N LEU A 331 17.87 -13.10 -5.08
CA LEU A 331 18.21 -14.13 -6.06
C LEU A 331 17.30 -15.36 -5.92
N GLU A 332 17.10 -15.85 -4.69
CA GLU A 332 16.22 -16.99 -4.42
C GLU A 332 14.77 -16.68 -4.80
N ARG A 333 14.30 -15.47 -4.53
CA ARG A 333 12.97 -15.02 -4.97
C ARG A 333 12.87 -15.02 -6.50
N ALA A 334 13.86 -14.46 -7.19
CA ALA A 334 13.90 -14.38 -8.64
C ALA A 334 13.93 -15.80 -9.27
N ALA A 335 14.77 -16.69 -8.74
CA ALA A 335 14.88 -18.08 -9.16
C ALA A 335 13.56 -18.85 -8.97
N ARG A 336 12.88 -18.66 -7.83
CA ARG A 336 11.55 -19.24 -7.59
C ARG A 336 10.51 -18.76 -8.60
N MET A 337 10.51 -17.47 -8.96
CA MET A 337 9.61 -16.93 -9.97
C MET A 337 9.89 -17.50 -11.37
N HIS A 338 11.16 -17.56 -11.76
CA HIS A 338 11.59 -18.16 -13.03
C HIS A 338 11.21 -19.65 -13.12
N ALA A 339 11.49 -20.42 -12.07
CA ALA A 339 11.13 -21.84 -12.01
C ALA A 339 9.62 -22.04 -12.09
N ALA A 340 8.83 -21.25 -11.36
CA ALA A 340 7.38 -21.31 -11.41
C ALA A 340 6.82 -20.99 -12.81
N PHE A 341 7.41 -20.01 -13.52
CA PHE A 341 7.01 -19.67 -14.88
C PHE A 341 7.40 -20.76 -15.89
N THR A 342 8.57 -21.38 -15.74
CA THR A 342 9.06 -22.41 -16.65
C THR A 342 8.30 -23.73 -16.48
N LEU A 343 7.95 -24.07 -15.24
CA LEU A 343 7.24 -25.29 -14.87
C LEU A 343 5.72 -25.12 -14.82
N GLN A 344 5.20 -23.97 -15.27
CA GLN A 344 3.77 -23.69 -15.21
C GLN A 344 2.94 -24.66 -16.04
N ASP A 345 1.71 -24.88 -15.60
CA ASP A 345 0.74 -25.62 -16.39
C ASP A 345 0.14 -24.77 -17.52
N TRP A 346 -0.40 -25.46 -18.51
CA TRP A 346 -1.09 -24.88 -19.65
C TRP A 346 -2.60 -24.96 -19.47
N ARG A 347 -3.30 -23.83 -19.64
CA ARG A 347 -4.76 -23.71 -19.48
C ARG A 347 -5.43 -23.43 -20.82
N CYS A 348 -6.52 -24.11 -21.14
CA CYS A 348 -7.24 -23.84 -22.38
C CYS A 348 -7.94 -22.47 -22.32
N THR A 349 -7.86 -21.69 -23.40
CA THR A 349 -8.46 -20.35 -23.47
C THR A 349 -9.99 -20.36 -23.30
N ALA A 350 -10.67 -21.35 -23.89
CA ALA A 350 -12.14 -21.45 -23.87
C ALA A 350 -12.68 -22.22 -22.67
N CYS A 351 -12.30 -23.49 -22.49
CA CYS A 351 -12.90 -24.35 -21.46
C CYS A 351 -12.23 -24.24 -20.09
N LYS A 352 -11.12 -23.49 -19.99
CA LYS A 352 -10.31 -23.30 -18.78
C LYS A 352 -9.78 -24.59 -18.13
N LYS A 353 -9.87 -25.74 -18.81
CA LYS A 353 -9.28 -27.01 -18.36
C LYS A 353 -7.75 -26.97 -18.48
N MET A 354 -7.09 -27.64 -17.54
CA MET A 354 -5.65 -27.83 -17.54
C MET A 354 -5.25 -28.90 -18.56
N GLY A 355 -4.19 -28.64 -19.31
CA GLY A 355 -3.64 -29.59 -20.27
C GLY A 355 -3.00 -30.76 -19.54
N SER A 356 -3.54 -31.97 -19.74
CA SER A 356 -2.98 -33.21 -19.17
C SER A 356 -1.98 -33.91 -20.09
N LYS A 357 -1.93 -33.54 -21.37
CA LYS A 357 -1.11 -34.16 -22.41
C LYS A 357 0.02 -33.21 -22.82
N PHE A 358 1.27 -33.56 -22.51
CA PHE A 358 2.44 -32.69 -22.76
C PHE A 358 2.72 -32.36 -24.24
N LEU A 359 2.26 -33.21 -25.17
CA LEU A 359 2.47 -33.01 -26.62
C LEU A 359 1.27 -32.39 -27.34
N ALA A 360 0.14 -32.20 -26.63
CA ALA A 360 -1.09 -31.70 -27.25
C ALA A 360 -1.01 -30.17 -27.44
N ARG A 361 -0.99 -29.72 -28.70
CA ARG A 361 -1.00 -28.29 -29.04
C ARG A 361 -2.36 -27.61 -28.82
N TYR A 362 -3.43 -28.39 -28.88
CA TYR A 362 -4.81 -27.94 -28.74
C TYR A 362 -5.53 -28.77 -27.70
N CYS A 363 -6.49 -28.14 -27.02
CA CYS A 363 -7.41 -28.82 -26.13
C CYS A 363 -8.39 -29.69 -26.92
N ASP A 364 -9.04 -30.65 -26.27
CA ASP A 364 -10.10 -31.47 -26.87
C ASP A 364 -11.29 -30.63 -27.37
N CYS A 365 -11.43 -29.38 -26.90
CA CYS A 365 -12.39 -28.40 -27.43
C CYS A 365 -11.84 -27.56 -28.61
N ASN A 366 -10.78 -28.01 -29.28
CA ASN A 366 -10.10 -27.37 -30.41
C ASN A 366 -9.57 -25.94 -30.17
N ASN A 367 -9.47 -25.52 -28.91
CA ASN A 367 -8.91 -24.22 -28.54
C ASN A 367 -7.45 -24.35 -28.08
N ARG A 368 -6.67 -23.28 -28.26
CA ARG A 368 -5.26 -23.24 -27.87
C ARG A 368 -5.12 -23.25 -26.34
N PHE A 369 -3.99 -23.77 -25.89
CA PHE A 369 -3.55 -23.58 -24.51
C PHE A 369 -2.71 -22.30 -24.37
N GLU A 370 -2.91 -21.61 -23.25
CA GLU A 370 -2.12 -20.46 -22.78
C GLU A 370 -1.46 -20.80 -21.44
N GLY A 371 -0.35 -20.16 -21.10
CA GLY A 371 0.25 -20.28 -19.77
C GLY A 371 -0.68 -19.71 -18.69
N VAL A 372 -0.70 -20.33 -17.51
CA VAL A 372 -1.41 -19.78 -16.34
C VAL A 372 -0.77 -18.49 -15.84
N LEU A 373 0.56 -18.40 -15.93
CA LEU A 373 1.38 -17.26 -15.56
C LEU A 373 1.75 -16.49 -16.83
N GLY A 374 1.29 -15.24 -16.93
CA GLY A 374 1.64 -14.36 -18.05
C GLY A 374 3.10 -13.90 -17.96
N ALA A 375 3.80 -13.89 -19.10
CA ALA A 375 5.19 -13.44 -19.21
C ALA A 375 5.39 -12.00 -18.76
N GLU A 376 4.41 -11.15 -19.05
CA GLU A 376 4.40 -9.73 -18.68
C GLU A 376 4.56 -9.52 -17.16
N ARG A 377 3.87 -10.32 -16.36
CA ARG A 377 3.98 -10.23 -14.90
C ARG A 377 5.38 -10.64 -14.40
N LEU A 378 6.03 -11.59 -15.05
CA LEU A 378 7.39 -12.00 -14.70
C LEU A 378 8.37 -10.86 -15.00
N ARG A 379 8.29 -10.27 -16.21
CA ARG A 379 9.12 -9.13 -16.63
C ARG A 379 8.96 -7.93 -15.70
N GLN A 380 7.72 -7.58 -15.35
CA GLN A 380 7.44 -6.51 -14.38
C GLN A 380 8.12 -6.77 -13.02
N ASN A 381 8.09 -8.01 -12.52
CA ASN A 381 8.77 -8.34 -11.26
C ASN A 381 10.30 -8.27 -11.41
N PHE A 382 10.86 -8.71 -12.53
CA PHE A 382 12.29 -8.63 -12.81
C PHE A 382 12.76 -7.18 -12.96
N ALA A 383 11.99 -6.32 -13.61
CA ALA A 383 12.26 -4.89 -13.70
C ALA A 383 12.29 -4.22 -12.31
N LEU A 384 11.37 -4.58 -11.41
CA LEU A 384 11.39 -4.10 -10.02
C LEU A 384 12.63 -4.60 -9.26
N LEU A 385 12.99 -5.87 -9.41
CA LEU A 385 14.21 -6.43 -8.79
C LEU A 385 15.46 -5.73 -9.32
N ARG A 386 15.57 -5.51 -10.64
CA ARG A 386 16.67 -4.79 -11.28
C ARG A 386 16.80 -3.36 -10.74
N ARG A 387 15.69 -2.67 -10.52
CA ARG A 387 15.67 -1.33 -9.91
C ARG A 387 16.27 -1.34 -8.51
N VAL A 388 15.90 -2.32 -7.69
CA VAL A 388 16.48 -2.50 -6.33
C VAL A 388 17.97 -2.83 -6.44
N CYS A 389 18.35 -3.75 -7.33
CA CYS A 389 19.75 -4.17 -7.49
C CYS A 389 20.65 -2.99 -7.86
N ARG A 390 20.23 -2.16 -8.82
CA ARG A 390 20.99 -0.97 -9.22
C ARG A 390 21.10 0.07 -8.13
N ARG A 391 20.00 0.32 -7.41
CA ARG A 391 19.97 1.28 -6.29
C ARG A 391 20.98 0.92 -5.19
N HIS A 392 21.20 -0.37 -4.96
CA HIS A 392 22.05 -0.88 -3.88
C HIS A 392 23.38 -1.48 -4.38
N GLY A 393 23.67 -1.43 -5.68
CA GLY A 393 24.90 -1.98 -6.27
C GLY A 393 25.03 -3.51 -6.24
N MET A 394 23.93 -4.25 -6.33
CA MET A 394 23.91 -5.72 -6.30
C MET A 394 24.12 -6.32 -7.71
N ALA A 395 25.38 -6.45 -8.12
CA ALA A 395 25.74 -6.84 -9.48
C ALA A 395 25.40 -8.31 -9.83
N ASN A 396 25.42 -9.24 -8.86
CA ASN A 396 25.23 -10.66 -9.17
C ASN A 396 23.78 -10.96 -9.56
N VAL A 397 22.82 -10.37 -8.84
CA VAL A 397 21.40 -10.52 -9.13
C VAL A 397 21.05 -9.85 -10.46
N GLU A 398 21.63 -8.68 -10.75
CA GLU A 398 21.43 -8.00 -12.03
C GLU A 398 21.92 -8.86 -13.21
N GLN A 399 23.13 -9.39 -13.13
CA GLN A 399 23.67 -10.28 -14.17
C GLN A 399 22.81 -11.54 -14.37
N TRP A 400 22.30 -12.12 -13.28
CA TRP A 400 21.44 -13.29 -13.34
C TRP A 400 20.10 -12.99 -14.01
N LEU A 401 19.49 -11.83 -13.70
CA LEU A 401 18.26 -11.37 -14.34
C LEU A 401 18.46 -11.17 -15.85
N ASP A 402 19.56 -10.53 -16.25
CA ASP A 402 19.87 -10.27 -17.65
C ASP A 402 20.10 -11.56 -18.44
N GLN A 403 20.78 -12.55 -17.86
CA GLN A 403 20.97 -13.87 -18.49
C GLN A 403 19.65 -14.60 -18.73
N ILE A 404 18.69 -14.47 -17.82
CA ILE A 404 17.40 -15.16 -17.94
C ILE A 404 16.48 -14.45 -18.93
N GLU A 405 16.46 -13.12 -18.94
CA GLU A 405 15.66 -12.38 -19.92
C GLU A 405 16.14 -12.65 -21.35
N GLN A 406 17.44 -12.78 -21.58
CA GLN A 406 18.00 -13.23 -22.87
C GLN A 406 17.52 -14.61 -23.30
N CYS A 407 17.10 -15.48 -22.36
CA CYS A 407 16.55 -16.80 -22.70
C CYS A 407 15.07 -16.73 -23.13
N TYR A 408 14.40 -15.59 -22.94
CA TYR A 408 12.97 -15.39 -23.24
C TYR A 408 12.70 -14.48 -24.44
N GLU A 409 13.74 -13.80 -24.96
CA GLU A 409 13.74 -13.14 -26.28
C GLU A 409 13.96 -14.17 -27.41
#